data_AF-A0AAU3R2I2-F1
#
_entry.id   AF-A0AAU3R2I2-F1
#
_cell.length_a   1.000
_cell.length_b   1.000
_cell.length_c   1.000
_cell.angle_alpha   90.00
_cell.angle_beta   90.00
_cell.angle_gamma   90.00
#
_symmetry.space_group_name_H-M   'P 1'
#
loop_
_entity.id
_entity.type
_entity.pdbx_description
1 polymer ?
#
loop_
_entity_poly.entity_id
_entity_poly.type
_entity_poly.pdbx_seq_one_letter_code
_entity_poly.pdbx_strand_id
1 'polypeptide(L)' 'MWADGGYAGRLVSWAKQQQGLALEIVKRSDDASGFVVLPGRRVVERALSWLMRSRRLVRDYEMLSAVHE' A
#
# COMPACT_ATOMS: atom_id res chain seq x y z
N MET A 1 5.55 11.57 -5.02
CA MET A 1 5.43 10.13 -4.67
C MET A 1 3.95 9.80 -4.48
N TRP A 2 3.52 8.58 -4.76
CA TRP A 2 2.12 8.17 -4.66
C TRP A 2 1.89 7.28 -3.44
N ALA A 3 0.73 7.42 -2.80
CA ALA A 3 0.24 6.48 -1.79
C ALA A 3 -1.26 6.26 -1.93
N ASP A 4 -1.77 5.16 -1.39
CA ASP A 4 -3.21 4.86 -1.43
C ASP A 4 -4.01 5.66 -0.39
N GLY A 5 -5.34 5.54 -0.49
CA GLY A 5 -6.29 6.25 0.37
C GLY A 5 -6.11 6.03 1.88
N GLY A 6 -5.53 4.92 2.32
CA GLY A 6 -5.27 4.63 3.73
C GLY A 6 -4.21 5.53 4.37
N TYR A 7 -3.37 6.16 3.56
CA TYR A 7 -2.33 7.10 3.99
C TYR A 7 -2.76 8.56 3.93
N ALA A 8 -4.04 8.82 3.64
CA ALA A 8 -4.58 10.17 3.62
C ALA A 8 -4.52 10.84 5.00
N GLY A 9 -4.53 12.18 5.01
CA GLY A 9 -4.59 12.97 6.24
C GLY A 9 -3.21 13.36 6.79
N ARG A 10 -2.99 13.14 8.09
CA ARG A 10 -1.84 13.69 8.84
C ARG A 10 -0.49 13.35 8.22
N LEU A 11 -0.37 12.16 7.61
CA LEU A 11 0.88 11.73 6.98
C LEU A 11 1.26 12.58 5.77
N VAL A 12 0.30 13.00 4.95
CA VAL A 12 0.55 13.88 3.79
C VAL A 12 1.13 15.21 4.25
N SER A 13 0.51 15.82 5.26
CA SER A 13 0.96 17.09 5.85
C SER A 13 2.35 16.96 6.48
N TRP A 14 2.58 15.88 7.22
CA TRP A 14 3.86 15.60 7.85
C TRP A 14 4.97 15.37 6.81
N ALA A 15 4.72 14.59 5.76
CA ALA A 15 5.70 14.32 4.71
C ALA A 15 6.12 15.61 3.98
N LYS A 16 5.17 16.52 3.75
CA LYS A 16 5.45 17.83 3.17
C LYS A 16 6.28 18.71 4.10
N GLN A 17 5.91 18.77 5.38
CA GLN A 17 6.56 19.68 6.34
C GLN A 17 7.93 19.20 6.81
N GLN A 18 8.08 17.90 7.06
CA GLN A 18 9.26 17.34 7.71
C GLN A 18 10.26 16.76 6.71
N GLN A 19 9.78 16.31 5.55
CA GLN A 19 10.64 15.67 4.54
C GLN A 19 10.66 16.40 3.20
N GLY A 20 9.89 17.48 3.03
CA GLY A 20 9.78 18.19 1.76
C GLY A 20 9.18 17.33 0.63
N LEU A 21 8.51 16.23 0.97
CA LEU A 21 8.00 15.27 0.00
C LEU A 21 6.56 15.61 -0.40
N ALA A 22 6.33 15.71 -1.71
CA ALA A 22 4.99 15.77 -2.26
C ALA A 22 4.38 14.37 -2.34
N LEU A 23 3.46 14.08 -1.42
CA LEU A 23 2.69 12.84 -1.39
C LEU A 23 1.32 13.07 -2.07
N GLU A 24 1.09 12.38 -3.18
CA GLU A 24 -0.17 12.39 -3.91
C GLU A 24 -0.95 11.12 -3.55
N ILE A 25 -2.17 11.30 -3.04
CA ILE A 25 -3.02 10.19 -2.64
C ILE A 25 -3.86 9.72 -3.83
N VAL A 26 -3.59 8.52 -4.30
CA VAL A 26 -4.33 7.86 -5.39
C VAL A 26 -5.49 7.10 -4.76
N LYS A 27 -6.70 7.66 -4.89
CA LYS A 27 -7.95 6.99 -4.51
C LYS A 27 -8.63 6.37 -5.73
N ARG A 28 -9.30 5.25 -5.50
CA ARG A 28 -10.34 4.76 -6.40
C ARG A 28 -11.46 5.81 -6.44
N SER A 29 -12.01 6.08 -7.62
CA SER A 29 -13.23 6.87 -7.73
C SER A 29 -14.38 6.16 -7.02
N ASP A 30 -15.07 6.84 -6.10
CA ASP A 30 -16.23 6.29 -5.39
C ASP A 30 -17.38 5.94 -6.36
N ASP A 31 -17.42 6.57 -7.53
CA ASP A 31 -18.39 6.33 -8.61
C ASP A 31 -18.05 5.11 -9.49
N ALA A 32 -16.84 4.55 -9.35
CA ALA A 32 -16.43 3.41 -10.16
C ALA A 32 -17.14 2.12 -9.71
N SER A 33 -18.08 1.62 -10.52
CA SER A 33 -18.63 0.27 -10.37
C SER A 33 -17.71 -0.76 -11.02
N GLY A 34 -17.43 -1.88 -10.33
CA GLY A 34 -16.61 -2.98 -10.85
C GLY A 34 -15.10 -2.80 -10.64
N PHE A 35 -14.30 -3.59 -11.38
CA PHE A 35 -12.84 -3.57 -11.27
C PHE A 35 -12.23 -2.46 -12.13
N VAL A 36 -11.57 -1.50 -11.50
CA VAL A 36 -10.83 -0.43 -12.18
C VAL A 36 -9.34 -0.61 -11.97
N VAL A 37 -8.58 -0.61 -13.07
CA VAL A 37 -7.12 -0.64 -13.05
C VAL A 37 -6.61 0.70 -12.56
N LEU A 38 -6.00 0.71 -11.37
CA LEU A 38 -5.30 1.89 -10.87
C LEU A 38 -3.89 1.96 -11.48
N PRO A 39 -3.50 3.14 -12.03
CA PRO A 39 -2.14 3.33 -12.52
C PRO A 39 -1.12 3.06 -11.40
N GLY A 40 -0.08 2.28 -11.69
CA GLY A 40 0.98 1.93 -10.74
C GLY A 40 0.70 0.71 -9.85
N ARG A 41 -0.56 0.26 -9.71
CA ARG A 41 -0.89 -0.90 -8.85
C ARG A 41 -0.13 -2.17 -9.25
N ARG A 42 0.00 -2.44 -10.55
CA ARG A 42 0.74 -3.62 -11.04
C ARG A 42 2.21 -3.63 -10.61
N VAL A 43 2.84 -2.47 -10.51
CA VAL A 43 4.24 -2.35 -10.07
C VAL A 43 4.35 -2.68 -8.59
N VAL A 44 3.44 -2.13 -7.77
CA VAL A 44 3.37 -2.40 -6.33
C VAL A 44 3.11 -3.88 -6.05
N GLU A 45 2.09 -4.47 -6.68
CA GLU A 45 1.75 -5.88 -6.49
C GLU A 45 2.90 -6.80 -6.91
N ARG A 46 3.64 -6.44 -7.98
CA ARG A 46 4.82 -7.20 -8.40
C ARG A 46 5.97 -7.09 -7.39
N ALA A 47 6.23 -5.90 -6.84
CA ALA A 47 7.22 -5.73 -5.80
C ALA A 47 6.86 -6.52 -4.53
N LEU A 48 5.60 -6.47 -4.10
CA LEU A 48 5.09 -7.27 -2.97
C LEU A 48 5.22 -8.78 -3.26
N SER A 49 4.88 -9.22 -4.47
CA SER A 49 5.04 -10.62 -4.89
C SER A 49 6.49 -11.08 -4.80
N TRP A 50 7.45 -10.23 -5.20
CA TRP A 50 8.88 -10.53 -5.05
C TRP A 50 9.32 -10.59 -3.59
N LEU A 51 8.90 -9.62 -2.77
CA LEU A 51 9.23 -9.60 -1.34
C LEU A 51 8.66 -10.80 -0.59
N MET A 52 7.44 -11.21 -0.93
CA MET A 52 6.80 -12.42 -0.41
C MET A 52 7.52 -13.68 -0.86
N ARG A 53 7.87 -13.79 -2.15
CA ARG A 53 8.66 -14.92 -2.67
C ARG A 53 10.01 -15.04 -1.97
N SER A 54 10.68 -13.91 -1.70
CA SER A 54 11.93 -13.87 -0.96
C SER A 54 11.74 -14.00 0.57
N ARG A 55 10.52 -14.20 1.06
CA ARG A 55 10.16 -14.30 2.49
C ARG A 55 10.70 -13.16 3.35
N ARG A 56 10.82 -11.97 2.77
CA ARG A 56 11.35 -10.77 3.46
C ARG A 56 10.28 -10.03 4.26
N LEU A 57 9.01 -10.36 4.04
CA LEU A 57 7.89 -9.83 4.79
C LEU A 57 7.43 -10.89 5.79
N VAL A 58 7.43 -10.54 7.08
CA VAL A 58 6.91 -11.38 8.16
C VAL A 58 5.38 -11.29 8.13
N ARG A 59 4.75 -11.91 7.14
CA ARG A 59 3.29 -11.94 7.00
C ARG A 59 2.74 -13.35 6.79
N ASP A 60 3.57 -14.35 7.00
CA ASP A 60 3.22 -15.78 6.97
C ASP A 60 2.75 -16.23 8.37
N TYR A 61 1.84 -15.47 8.98
CA TYR A 61 1.28 -15.79 10.31
C TYR A 61 0.21 -16.89 10.23
N GLU A 62 -0.43 -17.07 9.07
CA GLU A 62 -1.51 -18.04 8.90
C GLU A 62 -1.02 -19.49 8.74
N MET A 63 0.28 -19.71 8.49
CA MET A 63 0.87 -21.06 8.42
C MET A 63 1.41 -21.58 9.77
N LEU A 64 1.38 -20.77 10.83
CA LEU A 64 1.82 -21.17 12.16
C LEU A 64 0.60 -21.26 13.09
N SER A 65 0.19 -22.48 13.46
CA SER A 65 -0.85 -22.70 14.47
C SER A 65 -0.53 -22.11 15.85
N ALA A 66 0.72 -21.71 16.08
CA ALA A 66 1.19 -21.12 17.34
C ALA A 66 0.79 -19.64 17.54
N VAL A 67 0.24 -18.96 16.53
CA VAL A 67 -0.17 -17.55 16.64
C VAL A 67 -1.68 -17.36 16.61
N HIS A 68 -2.45 -18.43 16.73
CA HIS A 68 -3.91 -18.39 16.93
C HIS A 68 -4.22 -18.60 18.42
N GLU A 69 -4.25 -17.51 19.18
CA GLU A 69 -4.83 -17.43 20.53
C GLU A 69 -5.83 -16.26 20.57
#